data_AF-A0A5M9H1U7-F1
#
_entry.id   AF-A0A5M9H1U7-F1
#
_cell.length_a   1.000
_cell.length_b   1.000
_cell.length_c   1.000
_cell.angle_alpha   90.00
_cell.angle_beta   90.00
_cell.angle_gamma   90.00
#
_symmetry.space_group_name_H-M   'P 1'
#
loop_
_entity.id
_entity.type
_entity.pdbx_description
1 polymer ?
#
loop_
_entity_poly.entity_id
_entity_poly.type
_entity_poly.pdbx_seq_one_letter_code
_entity_poly.pdbx_strand_id
1 'polypeptide(L)'
;MLCKALHNKGERIFITAKLPDYIRVGRNDLIEQYLFLTTSHDGFGSITAAFTPIRIVCNNTLNAALQGAANTIKIRHTASAHDKLKQAHKLLGISKQLAGELEELFNHWSRIRITDSAVKRLIQLAMAPSKEVLQNLQTGKEDQLSTVFNNVVSSILDYSFTSESQQEATTKGTLFGAYNSITGYFQNVKAFRDEESKLKSIMFGSGLQRSQTAFNLCEEFARHGVTALN
;
A
#
# COMPACT_ATOMS: atom_id res chain seq x y z
N MET A 1 -19.85 6.06 -3.01
CA MET A 1 -19.46 5.19 -4.14
C MET A 1 -18.77 6.07 -5.16
N LEU A 2 -17.46 5.94 -5.33
CA LEU A 2 -16.73 6.64 -6.40
C LEU A 2 -16.62 5.66 -7.57
N CYS A 3 -17.32 5.95 -8.66
CA CYS A 3 -17.23 5.21 -9.92
C CYS A 3 -16.37 6.04 -10.87
N LYS A 4 -15.27 5.47 -11.38
CA LYS A 4 -14.42 6.15 -12.35
C LYS A 4 -14.07 5.15 -13.45
N ALA A 5 -14.48 5.45 -14.68
CA ALA A 5 -14.14 4.68 -15.86
C ALA A 5 -12.75 5.09 -16.34
N LEU A 6 -11.94 4.13 -16.81
CA LEU A 6 -10.61 4.38 -17.34
C LEU A 6 -10.52 3.98 -18.82
N HIS A 7 -9.93 4.87 -19.61
CA HIS A 7 -9.76 4.90 -21.07
C HIS A 7 -10.90 5.38 -21.96
N ASN A 8 -10.43 6.08 -23.01
CA ASN A 8 -11.08 6.59 -24.21
C ASN A 8 -11.78 5.54 -25.11
N LYS A 9 -12.09 4.34 -24.58
CA LYS A 9 -12.87 3.26 -25.23
C LYS A 9 -13.60 2.30 -24.26
N GLY A 10 -13.56 2.52 -22.94
CA GLY A 10 -14.38 1.74 -21.97
C GLY A 10 -13.84 0.38 -21.52
N GLU A 11 -12.56 0.05 -21.74
CA GLU A 11 -12.03 -1.32 -21.58
C GLU A 11 -11.96 -1.86 -20.13
N ARG A 12 -11.88 -0.99 -19.11
CA ARG A 12 -11.91 -1.37 -17.69
C ARG A 12 -12.63 -0.32 -16.83
N ILE A 13 -13.60 -0.77 -16.04
CA ILE A 13 -14.30 0.04 -15.05
C ILE A 13 -13.80 -0.35 -13.67
N PHE A 14 -13.70 0.63 -12.78
CA PHE A 14 -13.54 0.34 -11.36
C PHE A 14 -14.52 1.13 -10.50
N ILE A 15 -14.90 0.51 -9.40
CA ILE A 15 -15.86 1.03 -8.44
C ILE A 15 -15.28 0.82 -7.05
N THR A 16 -15.35 1.84 -6.20
CA THR A 16 -15.07 1.69 -4.77
C THR A 16 -16.34 1.81 -3.94
N ALA A 17 -16.50 0.88 -3.00
CA ALA A 17 -17.56 0.90 -2.00
C ALA A 17 -16.92 1.04 -0.61
N LYS A 18 -17.25 2.11 0.11
CA LYS A 18 -16.80 2.34 1.49
C LYS A 18 -17.54 1.39 2.43
N LEU A 19 -16.82 0.74 3.33
CA LEU A 19 -17.37 -0.06 4.42
C LEU A 19 -17.63 0.84 5.64
N PRO A 20 -18.61 0.50 6.51
CA PRO A 20 -19.07 1.38 7.59
C PRO A 20 -18.05 1.57 8.74
N ASP A 21 -17.09 0.65 8.89
CA ASP A 21 -16.11 0.63 9.97
C ASP A 21 -14.75 1.24 9.56
N TYR A 22 -13.93 1.56 10.56
CA TYR A 22 -12.58 2.09 10.41
C TYR A 22 -11.58 1.18 11.08
N ILE A 23 -10.37 1.12 10.52
CA ILE A 23 -9.18 0.63 11.24
C ILE A 23 -8.62 1.81 12.03
N ARG A 24 -8.39 1.65 13.33
CA ARG A 24 -7.91 2.72 14.22
C ARG A 24 -6.49 2.45 14.68
N VAL A 25 -5.56 3.34 14.34
CA VAL A 25 -4.19 3.33 14.86
C VAL A 25 -4.06 4.40 15.94
N GLY A 26 -3.65 4.00 17.15
CA GLY A 26 -3.64 4.92 18.29
C GLY A 26 -5.05 5.44 18.61
N ARG A 27 -5.18 6.75 18.88
CA ARG A 27 -6.48 7.37 19.24
C ARG A 27 -7.24 7.92 18.03
N ASN A 28 -6.55 8.70 17.20
CA ASN A 28 -7.18 9.57 16.19
C ASN A 28 -6.71 9.30 14.74
N ASP A 29 -5.83 8.32 14.51
CA ASP A 29 -5.37 7.99 13.17
C ASP A 29 -6.28 6.91 12.56
N LEU A 30 -7.18 7.36 11.68
CA LEU A 30 -8.23 6.53 11.11
C LEU A 30 -7.89 6.12 9.67
N ILE A 31 -8.14 4.85 9.39
CA ILE A 31 -8.02 4.25 8.07
C ILE A 31 -9.41 3.78 7.63
N GLU A 32 -9.90 4.36 6.54
CA GLU A 32 -11.12 3.94 5.88
C GLU A 32 -10.93 2.63 5.15
N GLN A 33 -12.01 1.85 5.09
CA GLN A 33 -12.03 0.55 4.45
C GLN A 33 -12.84 0.63 3.17
N TYR A 34 -12.25 0.21 2.04
CA TYR A 34 -12.95 0.15 0.76
C TYR A 34 -12.92 -1.26 0.17
N LEU A 35 -13.98 -1.61 -0.54
CA LEU A 35 -13.97 -2.67 -1.53
C LEU A 35 -13.73 -2.06 -2.89
N PHE A 36 -12.61 -2.42 -3.52
CA PHE A 36 -12.28 -2.10 -4.88
C PHE A 36 -12.78 -3.20 -5.81
N LEU A 37 -13.62 -2.83 -6.78
CA LEU A 37 -14.17 -3.72 -7.80
C LEU A 37 -13.60 -3.32 -9.15
N THR A 38 -13.18 -4.27 -9.97
CA THR A 38 -12.79 -4.03 -11.36
C THR A 38 -13.22 -5.15 -12.30
N THR A 39 -13.55 -4.79 -13.53
CA THR A 39 -13.98 -5.71 -14.59
C THR A 39 -13.23 -5.43 -15.89
N SER A 40 -13.00 -6.46 -16.70
CA SER A 40 -12.65 -6.30 -18.12
C SER A 40 -13.95 -6.17 -18.93
N HIS A 41 -13.98 -5.23 -19.88
CA HIS A 41 -15.16 -4.94 -20.72
C HIS A 41 -15.32 -5.92 -21.91
N ASP A 42 -14.56 -7.01 -21.94
CA ASP A 42 -14.61 -8.02 -23.00
C ASP A 42 -15.84 -8.95 -22.92
N GLY A 43 -16.76 -8.72 -21.96
CA GLY A 43 -18.02 -9.46 -21.83
C GLY A 43 -17.87 -10.91 -21.31
N PHE A 44 -16.65 -11.45 -21.30
CA PHE A 44 -16.30 -12.79 -20.82
C PHE A 44 -15.45 -12.79 -19.54
N GLY A 45 -15.05 -11.60 -19.04
CA GLY A 45 -14.22 -11.43 -17.87
C GLY A 45 -14.83 -11.86 -16.52
N SER A 46 -14.00 -11.87 -15.48
CA SER A 46 -14.45 -11.97 -14.08
C SER A 46 -14.41 -10.60 -13.42
N ILE A 47 -15.40 -10.28 -12.59
CA ILE A 47 -15.32 -9.16 -11.65
C ILE A 47 -14.29 -9.52 -10.59
N THR A 48 -13.26 -8.70 -10.45
CA THR A 48 -12.27 -8.83 -9.39
C THR A 48 -12.64 -7.87 -8.27
N ALA A 49 -12.77 -8.38 -7.06
CA ALA A 49 -13.09 -7.61 -5.87
C ALA A 49 -11.96 -7.74 -4.86
N ALA A 50 -11.43 -6.61 -4.36
CA ALA A 50 -10.31 -6.56 -3.44
C ALA A 50 -10.60 -5.60 -2.28
N PHE A 51 -10.13 -5.94 -1.08
CA PHE A 51 -10.11 -5.01 0.05
C PHE A 51 -8.98 -3.98 -0.12
N THR A 52 -9.25 -2.71 0.21
CA THR A 52 -8.30 -1.60 0.08
C THR A 52 -8.46 -0.63 1.26
N PRO A 53 -7.51 -0.60 2.20
CA PRO A 53 -7.49 0.38 3.28
C PRO A 53 -6.90 1.72 2.79
N ILE A 54 -7.53 2.83 3.17
CA ILE A 54 -7.10 4.20 2.84
C ILE A 54 -6.94 5.01 4.12
N ARG A 55 -5.72 5.41 4.47
CA ARG A 55 -5.45 6.27 5.64
C ARG A 55 -5.95 7.67 5.39
N ILE A 56 -6.88 8.18 6.20
CA ILE A 56 -7.63 9.42 5.93
C ILE A 56 -6.70 10.64 5.84
N VAL A 57 -5.85 10.84 6.85
CA VAL A 57 -5.04 12.07 7.00
C VAL A 57 -4.04 12.30 5.85
N CYS A 58 -3.69 11.24 5.10
CA CYS A 58 -2.76 11.32 3.98
C CYS A 58 -3.30 10.69 2.69
N ASN A 59 -4.55 10.24 2.70
CA ASN A 59 -5.20 9.49 1.63
C ASN A 59 -4.36 8.29 1.10
N ASN A 60 -3.52 7.70 1.95
CA ASN A 60 -2.58 6.65 1.52
C ASN A 60 -3.35 5.37 1.26
N THR A 61 -3.23 4.82 0.06
CA THR A 61 -3.72 3.48 -0.23
C THR A 61 -2.75 2.44 0.33
N LEU A 62 -3.10 1.78 1.43
CA LEU A 62 -2.25 0.83 2.17
C LEU A 62 -2.48 -0.61 1.69
N ASN A 63 -2.48 -0.84 0.37
CA ASN A 63 -2.78 -2.15 -0.22
C ASN A 63 -1.71 -3.22 0.02
N ALA A 64 -0.53 -2.85 0.50
CA ALA A 64 0.47 -3.82 0.91
C ALA A 64 0.08 -4.45 2.25
N ALA A 65 0.43 -5.72 2.42
CA ALA A 65 -0.15 -6.73 3.35
C ALA A 65 -1.20 -7.65 2.71
N LEU A 66 -1.66 -7.34 1.50
CA LEU A 66 -2.83 -8.01 0.95
C LEU A 66 -2.54 -9.01 -0.18
N GLN A 67 -1.27 -9.24 -0.55
CA GLN A 67 -0.89 -10.09 -1.70
C GLN A 67 -1.11 -11.61 -1.51
N GLY A 68 -1.98 -12.04 -0.59
CA GLY A 68 -2.50 -13.40 -0.56
C GLY A 68 -3.78 -13.53 -1.40
N ALA A 69 -4.04 -14.70 -1.97
CA ALA A 69 -5.32 -15.02 -2.65
C ALA A 69 -6.57 -14.87 -1.74
N ALA A 70 -6.39 -14.54 -0.46
CA ALA A 70 -7.45 -14.29 0.50
C ALA A 70 -8.15 -12.93 0.28
N ASN A 71 -7.43 -11.87 -0.08
CA ASN A 71 -8.02 -10.52 -0.12
C ASN A 71 -8.82 -10.22 -1.41
N THR A 72 -8.71 -11.09 -2.41
CA THR A 72 -9.22 -10.87 -3.76
C THR A 72 -10.10 -12.03 -4.20
N ILE A 73 -11.36 -11.74 -4.56
CA ILE A 73 -12.27 -12.73 -5.12
C ILE A 73 -12.53 -12.41 -6.59
N LYS A 74 -12.44 -13.45 -7.44
CA LYS A 74 -12.84 -13.39 -8.85
C LYS A 74 -14.23 -13.99 -9.02
N ILE A 75 -15.19 -13.15 -9.40
CA ILE A 75 -16.58 -13.51 -9.61
C ILE A 75 -16.84 -13.58 -11.12
N ARG A 76 -17.11 -14.77 -11.66
CA ARG A 76 -17.44 -14.94 -13.10
C ARG A 76 -18.75 -14.24 -13.44
N HIS A 77 -18.84 -13.58 -14.59
CA HIS A 77 -20.09 -12.97 -15.05
C HIS A 77 -21.24 -13.99 -15.18
N THR A 78 -20.92 -15.23 -15.60
CA THR A 78 -21.87 -16.33 -15.77
C THR A 78 -22.36 -16.97 -14.47
N ALA A 79 -21.83 -16.59 -13.31
CA ALA A 79 -22.29 -17.11 -12.03
C ALA A 79 -23.75 -16.70 -11.74
N SER A 80 -24.50 -17.60 -11.09
CA SER A 80 -25.88 -17.33 -10.68
C SER A 80 -25.94 -16.17 -9.68
N ALA A 81 -27.12 -15.55 -9.52
CA ALA A 81 -27.31 -14.50 -8.52
C ALA A 81 -27.02 -15.01 -7.10
N HIS A 82 -27.39 -16.25 -6.80
CA HIS A 82 -27.11 -16.89 -5.51
C HIS A 82 -25.59 -17.05 -5.27
N ASP A 83 -24.85 -17.52 -6.28
CA ASP A 83 -23.40 -17.69 -6.17
C ASP A 83 -22.67 -16.35 -6.00
N LYS A 84 -23.16 -15.29 -6.67
CA LYS A 84 -22.63 -13.93 -6.55
C LYS A 84 -22.84 -13.39 -5.13
N LEU A 85 -24.02 -13.57 -4.55
CA LEU A 85 -24.31 -13.18 -3.17
C LEU A 85 -23.43 -13.94 -2.16
N LYS A 86 -23.25 -15.25 -2.35
CA LYS A 86 -22.38 -16.06 -1.49
C LYS A 86 -20.92 -15.60 -1.55
N GLN A 87 -20.42 -15.28 -2.74
CA GLN A 87 -19.06 -14.74 -2.94
C GLN A 87 -18.90 -13.35 -2.31
N ALA A 88 -19.89 -12.47 -2.46
CA ALA A 88 -19.89 -11.16 -1.82
C ALA A 88 -19.89 -11.26 -0.29
N HIS A 89 -20.71 -12.14 0.29
CA HIS A 89 -20.72 -12.39 1.73
C HIS A 89 -19.36 -12.91 2.23
N LYS A 90 -18.75 -13.86 1.49
CA LYS A 90 -17.40 -14.35 1.79
C LYS A 90 -16.36 -13.22 1.76
N LEU A 91 -16.41 -12.34 0.74
CA LEU A 91 -15.50 -11.19 0.64
C LEU A 91 -15.63 -10.26 1.85
N LEU A 92 -16.86 -9.95 2.27
CA LEU A 92 -17.12 -9.09 3.42
C LEU A 92 -16.57 -9.71 4.71
N GLY A 93 -16.75 -11.02 4.90
CA GLY A 93 -16.18 -11.75 6.03
C GLY A 93 -14.65 -11.67 6.06
N ILE A 94 -13.99 -11.90 4.93
CA ILE A 94 -12.52 -11.80 4.82
C ILE A 94 -12.05 -10.36 5.06
N SER A 95 -12.75 -9.39 4.50
CA SER A 95 -12.42 -7.96 4.67
C SER A 95 -12.47 -7.55 6.14
N LYS A 96 -13.46 -8.03 6.88
CA LYS A 96 -13.59 -7.76 8.32
C LYS A 96 -12.44 -8.37 9.12
N GLN A 97 -12.07 -9.62 8.83
CA GLN A 97 -10.95 -10.29 9.51
C GLN A 97 -9.65 -9.53 9.27
N LEU A 98 -9.36 -9.24 7.99
CA LEU A 98 -8.16 -8.54 7.56
C LEU A 98 -8.07 -7.12 8.15
N ALA A 99 -9.20 -6.42 8.28
CA ALA A 99 -9.23 -5.13 8.96
C ALA A 99 -8.79 -5.23 10.43
N GLY A 100 -9.22 -6.28 11.15
CA GLY A 100 -8.76 -6.53 12.52
C GLY A 100 -7.27 -6.84 12.60
N GLU A 101 -6.76 -7.70 11.72
CA GLU A 101 -5.33 -8.03 11.66
C GLU A 101 -4.46 -6.79 11.37
N LEU A 102 -4.88 -5.95 10.43
CA LEU A 102 -4.20 -4.69 10.12
C LEU A 102 -4.27 -3.68 11.27
N GLU A 103 -5.39 -3.61 11.99
CA GLU A 103 -5.52 -2.76 13.17
C GLU A 103 -4.51 -3.14 14.24
N GLU A 104 -4.44 -4.43 14.60
CA GLU A 104 -3.48 -4.92 15.58
C GLU A 104 -2.04 -4.66 15.13
N LEU A 105 -1.72 -4.98 13.87
CA LEU A 105 -0.40 -4.82 13.30
C LEU A 105 0.06 -3.36 13.28
N PHE A 106 -0.77 -2.44 12.77
CA PHE A 106 -0.39 -1.04 12.68
C PHE A 106 -0.32 -0.37 14.06
N ASN A 107 -1.17 -0.77 15.02
CA ASN A 107 -1.00 -0.35 16.41
C ASN A 107 0.32 -0.84 17.00
N HIS A 108 0.71 -2.08 16.70
CA HIS A 108 2.01 -2.60 17.12
C HIS A 108 3.17 -1.79 16.49
N TRP A 109 3.16 -1.56 15.18
CA TRP A 109 4.17 -0.78 14.48
C TRP A 109 4.25 0.69 14.93
N SER A 110 3.13 1.29 15.32
CA SER A 110 3.10 2.66 15.86
C SER A 110 3.85 2.79 17.19
N ARG A 111 4.14 1.68 17.88
CA ARG A 111 4.88 1.66 19.16
C ARG A 111 6.36 1.31 18.99
N ILE A 112 6.75 0.77 17.84
CA ILE A 112 8.13 0.42 17.54
C ILE A 112 8.88 1.66 17.10
N ARG A 113 9.96 1.99 17.81
CA ARG A 113 10.84 3.11 17.46
C ARG A 113 11.85 2.70 16.40
N ILE A 114 12.09 3.60 15.46
CA ILE A 114 13.06 3.43 14.37
C ILE A 114 13.88 4.72 14.24
N THR A 115 15.19 4.56 14.06
CA THR A 115 16.14 5.68 13.88
C THR A 115 16.12 6.18 12.43
N ASP A 116 16.46 7.45 12.21
CA ASP A 116 16.49 8.05 10.86
C ASP A 116 17.38 7.30 9.86
N SER A 117 18.53 6.78 10.33
CA SER A 117 19.42 5.94 9.50
C SER A 117 18.75 4.65 9.05
N ALA A 118 18.05 3.97 9.96
CA ALA A 118 17.26 2.78 9.65
C ALA A 118 16.06 3.09 8.74
N VAL A 119 15.41 4.24 8.90
CA VAL A 119 14.35 4.70 7.96
C VAL A 119 14.93 4.88 6.56
N LYS A 120 16.06 5.58 6.42
CA LYS A 120 16.76 5.74 5.14
C LYS A 120 17.10 4.39 4.52
N ARG A 121 17.66 3.47 5.31
CA ARG A 121 18.02 2.13 4.83
C ARG A 121 16.80 1.34 4.35
N LEU A 122 15.71 1.35 5.13
CA LEU A 122 14.46 0.68 4.77
C LEU A 122 13.89 1.23 3.46
N ILE A 123 13.88 2.56 3.29
CA ILE A 123 13.46 3.22 2.05
C ILE A 123 14.34 2.79 0.86
N GLN A 124 15.66 2.79 1.02
CA GLN A 124 16.58 2.36 -0.04
C GLN A 124 16.28 0.93 -0.49
N LEU A 125 16.13 -0.01 0.46
CA LEU A 125 15.84 -1.42 0.16
C LEU A 125 14.46 -1.59 -0.50
N ALA A 126 13.43 -0.92 0.02
CA ALA A 126 12.08 -0.99 -0.54
C ALA A 126 12.04 -0.46 -1.98
N MET A 127 12.79 0.63 -2.25
CA MET A 127 12.75 1.35 -3.52
C MET A 127 13.69 0.80 -4.60
N ALA A 128 14.56 -0.15 -4.27
CA ALA A 128 15.60 -0.66 -5.17
C ALA A 128 15.02 -1.30 -6.46
N PRO A 129 15.19 -0.68 -7.65
CA PRO A 129 14.50 -1.09 -8.88
C PRO A 129 14.86 -2.51 -9.35
N SER A 130 16.03 -3.01 -8.98
CA SER A 130 16.58 -4.29 -9.43
C SER A 130 17.40 -4.97 -8.33
N LYS A 131 17.73 -6.25 -8.55
CA LYS A 131 18.66 -7.00 -7.69
C LYS A 131 20.06 -6.40 -7.65
N GLU A 132 20.51 -5.81 -8.75
CA GLU A 132 21.79 -5.12 -8.83
C GLU A 132 21.84 -3.92 -7.88
N VAL A 133 20.79 -3.10 -7.84
CA VAL A 133 20.72 -1.97 -6.89
C VAL A 133 20.72 -2.47 -5.44
N LEU A 134 20.01 -3.56 -5.15
CA LEU A 134 20.07 -4.19 -3.82
C LEU A 134 21.49 -4.65 -3.46
N GLN A 135 22.19 -5.30 -4.40
CA GLN A 135 23.55 -5.75 -4.19
C GLN A 135 24.51 -4.58 -3.95
N ASN A 136 24.38 -3.48 -4.71
CA ASN A 136 25.19 -2.29 -4.51
C ASN A 136 24.92 -1.67 -3.12
N LEU A 137 23.66 -1.63 -2.69
CA LEU A 137 23.28 -1.19 -1.34
C LEU A 137 23.85 -2.09 -0.24
N GLN A 138 23.90 -3.41 -0.43
CA GLN A 138 24.45 -4.36 0.55
C GLN A 138 25.98 -4.34 0.61
N THR A 139 26.64 -4.06 -0.53
CA THR A 139 28.11 -4.03 -0.63
C THR A 139 28.70 -2.63 -0.42
N GLY A 140 27.87 -1.63 -0.07
CA GLY A 140 28.31 -0.27 0.21
C GLY A 140 28.75 0.54 -1.01
N LYS A 141 28.38 0.10 -2.22
CA LYS A 141 28.70 0.78 -3.49
C LYS A 141 27.71 1.89 -3.81
N GLU A 142 27.56 2.85 -2.90
CA GLU A 142 26.59 3.94 -3.01
C GLU A 142 26.88 4.86 -4.21
N ASP A 143 28.14 4.97 -4.63
CA ASP A 143 28.61 5.71 -5.80
C ASP A 143 28.06 5.14 -7.13
N GLN A 144 27.66 3.87 -7.14
CA GLN A 144 27.08 3.19 -8.31
C GLN A 144 25.56 3.35 -8.39
N LEU A 145 24.93 4.04 -7.42
CA LEU A 145 23.50 4.29 -7.41
C LEU A 145 23.16 5.45 -8.35
N SER A 146 22.18 5.22 -9.23
CA SER A 146 21.73 6.27 -10.15
C SER A 146 21.21 7.51 -9.41
N THR A 147 21.43 8.69 -9.97
CA THR A 147 20.87 9.96 -9.48
C THR A 147 19.34 9.89 -9.36
N VAL A 148 18.67 9.20 -10.30
CA VAL A 148 17.21 9.01 -10.25
C VAL A 148 16.78 8.26 -8.99
N PHE A 149 17.47 7.17 -8.64
CA PHE A 149 17.19 6.42 -7.42
C PHE A 149 17.44 7.27 -6.17
N ASN A 150 18.57 7.97 -6.10
CA ASN A 150 18.91 8.83 -4.97
C ASN A 150 17.90 9.97 -4.77
N ASN A 151 17.42 10.59 -5.86
CA ASN A 151 16.39 11.62 -5.80
C ASN A 151 15.06 11.09 -5.27
N VAL A 152 14.68 9.86 -5.65
CA VAL A 152 13.49 9.20 -5.12
C VAL A 152 13.62 8.95 -3.62
N VAL A 153 14.76 8.40 -3.17
CA VAL A 153 15.02 8.18 -1.74
C VAL A 153 14.97 9.49 -0.96
N SER A 154 15.61 10.55 -1.47
CA SER A 154 15.57 11.89 -0.85
C SER A 154 14.14 12.40 -0.74
N SER A 155 13.35 12.31 -1.81
CA SER A 155 11.95 12.79 -1.81
C SER A 155 11.09 12.08 -0.76
N ILE A 156 11.33 10.79 -0.53
CA ILE A 156 10.62 10.02 0.49
C ILE A 156 11.07 10.41 1.90
N LEU A 157 12.37 10.64 2.10
CA LEU A 157 12.90 11.13 3.38
C LEU A 157 12.35 12.52 3.70
N ASP A 158 12.36 13.43 2.73
CA ASP A 158 11.80 14.77 2.88
C ASP A 158 10.32 14.67 3.28
N TYR A 159 9.53 13.84 2.60
CA TYR A 159 8.14 13.59 2.97
C TYR A 159 7.99 13.01 4.38
N SER A 160 8.85 12.06 4.76
CA SER A 160 8.88 11.44 6.09
C SER A 160 9.11 12.46 7.21
N PHE A 161 9.92 13.49 6.97
CA PHE A 161 10.31 14.46 8.00
C PHE A 161 9.49 15.75 7.97
N THR A 162 8.84 16.08 6.86
CA THR A 162 8.18 17.38 6.67
C THR A 162 6.66 17.30 6.54
N SER A 163 6.10 16.17 6.11
CA SER A 163 4.64 16.04 5.95
C SER A 163 3.95 16.08 7.31
N GLU A 164 2.90 16.89 7.45
CA GLU A 164 2.08 16.97 8.67
C GLU A 164 1.56 15.59 9.09
N SER A 165 1.08 14.81 8.12
CA SER A 165 0.59 13.44 8.33
C SER A 165 1.64 12.45 8.85
N GLN A 166 2.93 12.80 8.76
CA GLN A 166 4.07 12.04 9.29
C GLN A 166 4.53 12.53 10.66
N GLN A 167 4.10 13.72 11.08
CA GLN A 167 4.39 14.28 12.40
C GLN A 167 3.40 13.85 13.49
N GLU A 168 2.39 13.05 13.13
CA GLU A 168 1.46 12.45 14.07
C GLU A 168 2.15 11.56 15.12
N ALA A 169 1.54 11.42 16.29
CA ALA A 169 2.07 10.59 17.37
C ALA A 169 2.23 9.10 16.98
N THR A 170 1.37 8.63 16.06
CA THR A 170 1.39 7.26 15.52
C THR A 170 2.47 7.03 14.48
N THR A 171 3.00 8.09 13.85
CA THR A 171 3.95 7.98 12.73
C THR A 171 5.34 8.48 13.08
N LYS A 172 5.46 9.61 13.79
CA LYS A 172 6.74 10.29 14.02
C LYS A 172 7.74 9.40 14.77
N GLY A 173 8.81 9.03 14.09
CA GLY A 173 9.87 8.15 14.64
C GLY A 173 9.38 6.74 14.96
N THR A 174 8.38 6.25 14.23
CA THR A 174 7.81 4.91 14.40
C THR A 174 7.96 4.08 13.13
N LEU A 175 7.92 2.76 13.26
CA LEU A 175 7.91 1.85 12.13
C LEU A 175 6.67 2.07 11.23
N PHE A 176 5.52 2.39 11.83
CA PHE A 176 4.32 2.74 11.08
C PHE A 176 4.53 4.00 10.22
N GLY A 177 5.23 5.02 10.74
CA GLY A 177 5.61 6.20 9.96
C GLY A 177 6.54 5.88 8.79
N ALA A 178 7.54 5.02 9.02
CA ALA A 178 8.46 4.57 7.97
C ALA A 178 7.73 3.85 6.82
N TYR A 179 6.75 2.98 7.13
CA TYR A 179 5.90 2.38 6.11
C TYR A 179 5.05 3.44 5.37
N ASN A 180 4.42 4.34 6.12
CA ASN A 180 3.58 5.40 5.55
C ASN A 180 4.36 6.40 4.70
N SER A 181 5.67 6.57 4.87
CA SER A 181 6.46 7.49 4.05
C SER A 181 6.58 6.98 2.62
N ILE A 182 6.74 5.66 2.47
CA ILE A 182 6.84 4.99 1.17
C ILE A 182 5.48 4.98 0.47
N THR A 183 4.41 4.57 1.15
CA THR A 183 3.07 4.58 0.55
C THR A 183 2.60 6.00 0.24
N GLY A 184 2.91 6.95 1.14
CA GLY A 184 2.57 8.36 0.98
C GLY A 184 3.34 9.04 -0.15
N TYR A 185 4.56 8.60 -0.46
CA TYR A 185 5.27 9.10 -1.63
C TYR A 185 4.52 8.78 -2.94
N PHE A 186 4.05 7.54 -3.12
CA PHE A 186 3.26 7.19 -4.31
C PHE A 186 1.91 7.91 -4.36
N GLN A 187 1.35 8.26 -3.21
CA GLN A 187 0.07 8.94 -3.14
C GLN A 187 0.20 10.45 -3.35
N ASN A 188 1.19 11.11 -2.73
CA ASN A 188 1.17 12.56 -2.51
C ASN A 188 2.36 13.30 -3.13
N VAL A 189 3.45 12.60 -3.45
CA VAL A 189 4.71 13.24 -3.88
C VAL A 189 5.07 12.91 -5.31
N LYS A 190 4.97 11.64 -5.69
CA LYS A 190 5.34 11.19 -7.03
C LYS A 190 4.41 11.81 -8.06
N ALA A 191 4.99 12.54 -9.02
CA ALA A 191 4.27 13.02 -10.18
C ALA A 191 3.89 11.84 -11.11
N PHE A 192 2.62 11.82 -11.51
CA PHE A 192 2.09 10.92 -12.54
C PHE A 192 1.53 11.74 -13.68
N ARG A 193 1.50 11.16 -14.89
CA ARG A 193 0.93 11.80 -16.08
C ARG A 193 -0.54 12.18 -15.88
N ASP A 194 -1.27 11.31 -15.21
CA ASP A 194 -2.70 11.43 -14.95
C ASP A 194 -3.09 10.57 -13.73
N GLU A 195 -4.27 10.83 -13.16
CA GLU A 195 -4.82 10.07 -12.03
C GLU A 195 -4.99 8.58 -12.33
N GLU A 196 -5.16 8.22 -13.59
CA GLU A 196 -5.25 6.83 -14.02
C GLU A 196 -3.92 6.09 -13.86
N SER A 197 -2.83 6.71 -14.29
CA SER A 197 -1.47 6.19 -14.20
C SER A 197 -1.05 6.05 -12.74
N LYS A 198 -1.46 6.99 -11.89
CA LYS A 198 -1.31 6.92 -10.43
C LYS A 198 -2.05 5.70 -9.86
N LEU A 199 -3.34 5.56 -10.15
CA LEU A 199 -4.13 4.43 -9.68
C LEU A 199 -3.52 3.09 -10.14
N LYS A 200 -3.16 2.97 -11.43
CA LYS A 200 -2.52 1.75 -11.95
C LYS A 200 -1.24 1.42 -11.20
N SER A 201 -0.40 2.42 -10.91
CA SER A 201 0.85 2.21 -10.17
C SER A 201 0.59 1.71 -8.75
N ILE A 202 -0.34 2.32 -8.03
CA ILE A 202 -0.66 2.02 -6.63
C ILE A 202 -1.42 0.70 -6.47
N MET A 203 -2.33 0.39 -7.38
CA MET A 203 -3.20 -0.79 -7.29
C MET A 203 -2.60 -2.04 -7.94
N PHE A 204 -1.78 -1.90 -8.99
CA PHE A 204 -1.35 -3.04 -9.82
C PHE A 204 0.12 -2.98 -10.28
N GLY A 205 0.79 -1.86 -10.10
CA GLY A 205 2.08 -1.59 -10.72
C GLY A 205 3.23 -1.53 -9.73
N SER A 206 4.23 -0.72 -10.09
CA SER A 206 5.43 -0.54 -9.28
C SER A 206 5.12 -0.01 -7.88
N GLY A 207 4.15 0.91 -7.71
CA GLY A 207 3.75 1.41 -6.39
C GLY A 207 3.30 0.29 -5.45
N LEU A 208 2.48 -0.63 -5.94
CA LEU A 208 2.06 -1.81 -5.17
C LEU A 208 3.26 -2.67 -4.78
N GLN A 209 4.12 -3.01 -5.74
CA GLN A 209 5.29 -3.87 -5.51
C GLN A 209 6.22 -3.27 -4.45
N ARG A 210 6.50 -1.96 -4.54
CA ARG A 210 7.36 -1.26 -3.59
C ARG A 210 6.75 -1.16 -2.20
N SER A 211 5.45 -0.92 -2.13
CA SER A 211 4.71 -0.94 -0.88
C SER A 211 4.74 -2.33 -0.24
N GLN A 212 4.62 -3.40 -1.03
CA GLN A 212 4.70 -4.77 -0.50
C GLN A 212 6.09 -5.10 0.03
N THR A 213 7.15 -4.72 -0.69
CA THR A 213 8.52 -4.86 -0.18
C THR A 213 8.71 -4.08 1.12
N ALA A 214 8.20 -2.85 1.19
CA ALA A 214 8.25 -2.04 2.41
C ALA A 214 7.52 -2.70 3.59
N PHE A 215 6.33 -3.25 3.35
CA PHE A 215 5.57 -3.99 4.35
C PHE A 215 6.36 -5.19 4.90
N ASN A 216 6.92 -6.02 4.00
CA ASN A 216 7.71 -7.18 4.40
C ASN A 216 8.96 -6.76 5.20
N LEU A 217 9.65 -5.70 4.79
CA LEU A 217 10.79 -5.16 5.54
C LEU A 217 10.38 -4.64 6.92
N CYS A 218 9.19 -4.04 7.05
CA CYS A 218 8.67 -3.62 8.34
C CYS A 218 8.31 -4.82 9.23
N GLU A 219 7.70 -5.87 8.70
CA GLU A 219 7.45 -7.10 9.47
C GLU A 219 8.75 -7.70 10.01
N GLU A 220 9.78 -7.82 9.15
CA GLU A 220 11.08 -8.35 9.56
C GLU A 220 11.77 -7.42 10.58
N PHE A 221 11.71 -6.10 10.38
CA PHE A 221 12.22 -5.13 11.36
C PHE A 221 11.48 -5.23 12.69
N ALA A 222 10.16 -5.47 12.69
CA ALA A 222 9.40 -5.62 13.93
C ALA A 222 9.84 -6.86 14.73
N ARG A 223 10.27 -7.94 14.05
CA ARG A 223 10.74 -9.17 14.67
C ARG A 223 12.21 -9.11 15.10
N HIS A 224 13.06 -8.50 14.28
CA HIS A 224 14.52 -8.63 14.40
C HIS A 224 15.22 -7.29 14.66
N GLY A 225 14.50 -6.17 14.58
CA GLY A 225 15.06 -4.83 14.72
C GLY A 225 15.96 -4.46 13.53
N VAL A 226 17.01 -3.68 13.79
CA VAL A 226 17.89 -3.13 12.76
C VAL A 226 18.62 -4.19 11.92
N THR A 227 18.81 -5.40 12.45
CA THR A 227 19.49 -6.49 11.74
C THR A 227 18.70 -6.98 10.52
N ALA A 228 17.39 -6.75 10.48
CA ALA A 228 16.54 -7.05 9.33
C ALA A 228 16.87 -6.23 8.06
N LEU A 229 17.64 -5.14 8.20
CA LEU A 229 17.95 -4.21 7.12
C LEU A 229 19.38 -4.36 6.56
N ASN A 230 20.10 -5.39 7.01
CA ASN A 230 21.47 -5.67 6.60
C ASN A 230 21.50 -6.62 5.40
#